data_AF-A0A1C6U9C6-F1
#
_entry.id   AF-A0A1C6U9C6-F1
#
_cell.length_a   1.000
_cell.length_b   1.000
_cell.length_c   1.000
_cell.angle_alpha   90.00
_cell.angle_beta   90.00
_cell.angle_gamma   90.00
#
_symmetry.space_group_name_H-M   'P 1'
#
loop_
_entity.id
_entity.type
_entity.pdbx_description
1 polymer ?
#
loop_
_entity_poly.entity_id
_entity_poly.type
_entity_poly.pdbx_seq_one_letter_code
_entity_poly.pdbx_strand_id
1 'polypeptide(L)' 'MSKINLYELPVEAAQRTSLCGGNLTSDNESCVGITEIPGGEGFVLTDTKPEGADRPGLRFTADELDAFAVGWMSQRHLTA' A
#
# COMPACT_ATOMS: atom_id res chain seq x y z
N MET A 1 -22.94 -10.98 -3.85
CA MET A 1 -21.65 -11.45 -3.30
C MET A 1 -21.41 -10.69 -2.00
N SER A 2 -21.19 -11.37 -0.88
CA SER A 2 -20.84 -10.70 0.37
C SER A 2 -19.48 -10.04 0.19
N LYS A 3 -19.39 -8.74 0.49
CA LYS A 3 -18.13 -7.99 0.45
C LYS A 3 -17.20 -8.60 1.51
N ILE A 4 -16.09 -9.21 1.08
CA ILE A 4 -15.09 -9.77 1.99
C ILE A 4 -14.54 -8.61 2.83
N ASN A 5 -14.51 -8.77 4.15
CA ASN A 5 -13.88 -7.79 5.02
C ASN A 5 -12.36 -8.00 4.96
N LEU A 6 -11.65 -7.12 4.25
CA LEU A 6 -10.20 -7.23 4.08
C LEU A 6 -9.43 -7.20 5.42
N TYR A 7 -9.99 -6.58 6.46
CA TYR A 7 -9.37 -6.51 7.79
C TYR A 7 -9.41 -7.83 8.56
N GLU A 8 -10.23 -8.79 8.14
CA GLU A 8 -10.28 -10.14 8.72
C GLU A 8 -9.31 -11.11 8.05
N LEU A 9 -8.65 -10.70 6.96
CA LEU A 9 -7.71 -11.54 6.22
C LEU A 9 -6.28 -11.43 6.81
N PRO A 10 -5.56 -12.56 6.95
CA PRO A 10 -4.20 -12.59 7.46
C PRO A 10 -3.22 -12.01 6.43
N VAL A 11 -2.18 -11.31 6.90
CA VAL A 11 -1.16 -10.67 6.04
C VAL A 11 0.28 -10.87 6.54
N GLU A 12 0.45 -11.62 7.63
CA GLU A 12 1.70 -11.70 8.40
C GLU A 12 2.82 -12.42 7.64
N ALA A 13 2.46 -13.29 6.69
CA ALA A 13 3.39 -14.02 5.84
C ALA A 13 3.60 -13.38 4.45
N ALA A 14 2.88 -12.30 4.14
CA ALA A 14 2.95 -11.68 2.83
C ALA A 14 4.15 -10.75 2.71
N GLN A 15 4.82 -10.79 1.56
CA GLN A 15 5.98 -9.97 1.31
C GLN A 15 5.57 -8.51 1.11
N ARG A 16 6.30 -7.59 1.77
CA ARG A 16 6.15 -6.15 1.58
C ARG A 16 7.07 -5.67 0.46
N THR A 17 6.54 -4.90 -0.47
CA THR A 17 7.27 -4.09 -1.44
C THR A 17 7.22 -2.61 -1.03
N SER A 18 8.31 -1.87 -1.21
CA SER A 18 8.37 -0.44 -0.86
C SER A 18 8.49 0.42 -2.12
N LEU A 19 7.63 1.43 -2.26
CA LEU A 19 7.72 2.46 -3.30
C LEU A 19 8.16 3.78 -2.65
N CYS A 20 9.34 4.27 -3.03
CA CYS A 20 10.02 5.37 -2.36
C CYS A 20 10.11 6.61 -3.26
N GLY A 21 9.93 7.80 -2.68
CA GLY A 21 9.92 9.08 -3.43
C GLY A 21 11.29 9.67 -3.77
N GLY A 22 12.40 8.98 -3.45
CA GLY A 22 13.78 9.44 -3.66
C GLY A 22 14.64 9.40 -2.39
N ASN A 23 15.94 9.66 -2.53
CA ASN A 23 16.97 9.61 -1.46
C ASN A 23 17.16 8.22 -0.80
N LEU A 24 17.36 7.18 -1.62
CA LEU A 24 17.61 5.77 -1.21
C LEU A 24 18.92 5.54 -0.41
N THR A 25 19.64 6.61 -0.04
CA THR A 25 20.95 6.56 0.61
C THR A 25 20.98 7.30 1.96
N SER A 26 19.83 7.70 2.49
CA SER A 26 19.75 8.40 3.78
C SER A 26 18.72 7.78 4.72
N ASP A 27 18.97 7.86 6.01
CA ASP A 27 18.10 7.32 7.06
C ASP A 27 16.70 8.00 7.14
N ASN A 28 16.47 9.07 6.37
CA ASN A 28 15.19 9.80 6.30
C ASN A 28 14.30 9.37 5.11
N GLU A 29 14.59 8.22 4.52
CA GLU A 29 13.84 7.70 3.38
C GLU A 29 12.37 7.44 3.75
N SER A 30 11.47 8.00 2.95
CA SER A 30 10.02 7.92 3.15
C SER A 30 9.40 7.10 2.02
N CYS A 31 9.02 5.87 2.33
CA CYS A 31 8.39 4.97 1.37
C CYS A 31 6.95 4.67 1.76
N VAL A 32 6.19 4.25 0.75
CA VAL A 32 4.90 3.59 0.92
C VAL A 32 5.14 2.09 0.80
N GLY A 33 4.88 1.36 1.89
CA GLY A 33 4.88 -0.10 1.87
C GLY A 33 3.57 -0.63 1.31
N ILE A 34 3.67 -1.63 0.44
CA ILE A 34 2.55 -2.32 -0.21
C ILE A 34 2.71 -3.81 0.04
N THR A 35 1.66 -4.45 0.54
CA THR A 35 1.63 -5.89 0.80
C THR A 35 0.34 -6.48 0.24
N GLU A 36 0.43 -7.47 -0.64
CA GLU A 36 -0.73 -8.21 -1.13
C GLU A 36 -1.38 -9.02 -0.01
N ILE A 37 -2.71 -9.07 0.01
CA ILE A 37 -3.47 -9.87 0.98
C ILE A 37 -3.67 -11.27 0.40
N PRO A 38 -3.09 -12.34 0.97
CA PRO A 38 -3.27 -13.69 0.45
C PRO A 38 -4.75 -14.11 0.41
N GLY A 39 -5.21 -14.59 -0.74
CA GLY A 39 -6.59 -15.07 -0.91
C GLY A 39 -7.67 -13.98 -0.92
N GLY A 40 -7.29 -12.70 -0.81
CA GLY A 40 -8.17 -11.56 -1.05
C GLY A 40 -7.59 -10.70 -2.15
N GLU A 41 -8.39 -10.32 -3.15
CA GLU A 41 -7.97 -9.42 -4.24
C GLU A 41 -7.77 -7.99 -3.71
N GLY A 42 -6.80 -7.78 -2.82
CA GLY A 42 -6.60 -6.54 -2.10
C GLY A 42 -5.20 -6.39 -1.54
N PHE A 43 -4.92 -5.18 -1.05
CA PHE A 43 -3.60 -4.73 -0.66
C PHE A 43 -3.64 -4.01 0.68
N VAL A 44 -2.54 -4.09 1.43
CA VAL A 44 -2.27 -3.29 2.62
C VAL A 44 -1.24 -2.23 2.30
N LEU A 45 -1.56 -0.96 2.58
CA LEU A 45 -0.62 0.14 2.54
C LEU A 45 -0.15 0.51 3.96
N THR A 46 1.16 0.66 4.12
CA THR A 46 1.80 1.02 5.39
C THR A 46 2.82 2.15 5.19
N ASP A 47 2.99 3.01 6.18
CA ASP A 47 4.10 3.97 6.20
C ASP A 47 5.37 3.27 6.72
N THR A 48 6.52 3.53 6.09
CA THR A 48 7.81 2.97 6.53
C THR A 48 8.51 3.81 7.61
N LYS A 49 7.98 4.99 7.94
CA LYS A 49 8.54 5.86 8.97
C LYS A 49 8.31 5.32 10.39
N PRO A 50 9.21 5.59 11.35
CA PRO A 50 9.03 5.18 12.74
C PRO A 50 7.69 5.62 13.35
N GLU A 51 7.20 6.81 13.05
CA GLU A 51 5.93 7.36 13.57
C GLU A 51 4.69 6.65 13.00
N GLY A 52 4.87 5.93 11.90
CA GLY A 52 3.85 5.13 11.23
C GLY A 52 3.94 3.63 11.49
N ALA A 53 5.05 3.14 12.05
CA ALA A 53 5.34 1.72 12.18
C ALA A 53 4.32 0.94 13.03
N ASP A 54 3.79 1.58 14.08
CA ASP A 54 2.79 0.99 14.99
C ASP A 54 1.34 1.21 14.52
N ARG A 55 1.13 1.94 13.42
CA ARG A 55 -0.21 2.22 12.92
C ARG A 55 -0.73 1.06 12.08
N PRO A 56 -2.01 0.67 12.24
CA PRO A 56 -2.61 -0.34 11.37
C PRO A 56 -2.53 0.06 9.90
N GLY A 57 -2.12 -0.88 9.04
CA GLY A 57 -2.11 -0.67 7.60
C GLY A 57 -3.53 -0.47 7.04
N LEU A 58 -3.64 0.43 6.06
CA LEU A 58 -4.89 0.68 5.35
C LEU A 58 -5.11 -0.41 4.31
N ARG A 59 -6.33 -0.93 4.20
CA ARG A 59 -6.64 -2.04 3.29
C ARG A 59 -7.58 -1.57 2.20
N PHE A 60 -7.25 -1.92 0.96
CA PHE A 60 -8.02 -1.58 -0.24
C PHE A 60 -8.16 -2.80 -1.13
N THR A 61 -9.24 -2.87 -1.90
CA THR A 61 -9.32 -3.86 -2.99
C THR A 61 -8.36 -3.47 -4.12
N ALA A 62 -8.06 -4.42 -5.00
CA ALA A 62 -7.31 -4.14 -6.22
C ALA A 62 -7.98 -3.03 -7.04
N ASP A 63 -9.29 -3.14 -7.30
CA ASP A 63 -10.06 -2.14 -8.04
C ASP A 63 -9.99 -0.73 -7.41
N GLU A 64 -10.05 -0.63 -6.08
CA GLU A 64 -9.96 0.65 -5.37
C GLU A 64 -8.56 1.26 -5.53
N LEU A 65 -7.51 0.45 -5.41
CA LEU A 65 -6.13 0.92 -5.48
C LEU A 65 -5.71 1.28 -6.91
N ASP A 66 -6.18 0.52 -7.91
CA ASP A 66 -5.95 0.80 -9.33
C ASP A 66 -6.65 2.09 -9.77
N ALA A 67 -7.92 2.26 -9.37
CA ALA A 67 -8.67 3.49 -9.63
C ALA A 67 -7.98 4.70 -8.98
N PHE A 68 -7.49 4.54 -7.74
CA PHE A 68 -6.69 5.57 -7.08
C PHE A 68 -5.41 5.88 -7.85
N ALA A 69 -4.63 4.86 -8.25
CA ALA A 69 -3.35 5.05 -8.93
C ALA A 69 -3.51 5.81 -10.25
N VAL A 70 -4.46 5.40 -11.10
CA VAL A 70 -4.76 6.05 -12.38
C VAL A 70 -5.23 7.49 -12.15
N GLY A 71 -6.16 7.70 -11.21
CA GLY A 71 -6.67 9.03 -10.88
C GLY A 71 -5.58 9.97 -10.35
N TRP A 72 -4.73 9.47 -9.45
CA TRP A 72 -3.61 10.22 -8.86
C TRP A 72 -2.58 10.63 -9.91
N MET A 73 -2.18 9.70 -10.79
CA MET A 73 -1.25 10.00 -11.88
C MET A 73 -1.82 11.06 -12.82
N SER A 74 -3.08 10.93 -13.21
CA SER A 74 -3.75 11.87 -14.11
C SER A 74 -3.81 13.29 -13.52
N GLN A 75 -4.24 13.42 -12.27
CA GLN A 75 -4.34 14.72 -11.58
C GLN A 75 -2.98 15.42 -11.41
N ARG A 76 -1.90 14.65 -11.35
CA ARG A 76 -0.54 15.15 -11.13
C ARG A 76 0.31 15.20 -12.40
N HIS A 77 -0.27 14.87 -13.56
CA HIS A 77 0.42 14.82 -14.84
C HIS A 77 1.67 13.91 -14.81
N LEU A 78 1.58 12.78 -14.11
CA LEU A 78 2.65 11.79 -14.00
C LEU A 78 2.54 10.75 -15.13
N THR A 79 3.68 10.20 -15.54
CA THR A 79 3.77 9.07 -16.47
C THR A 79 4.47 7.90 -15.79
N ALA A 80 3.96 6.69 -15.97
CA ALA A 80 4.59 5.45 -15.51
C ALA A 80 5.70 4.99 -16.47
#